data_AF-A0A3B7MN07-F1
#
_entry.id   AF-A0A3B7MN07-F1
#
_cell.length_a   1.000
_cell.length_b   1.000
_cell.length_c   1.000
_cell.angle_alpha   90.00
_cell.angle_beta   90.00
_cell.angle_gamma   90.00
#
_symmetry.space_group_name_H-M   'P 1'
#
loop_
_entity.id
_entity.type
_entity.pdbx_description
1 polymer ?
#
loop_
_entity_poly.entity_id
_entity_poly.type
_entity_poly.pdbx_seq_one_letter_code
_entity_poly.pdbx_strand_id
1 'polypeptide(L)'
;MHFNFHERYKDYSTPELKKILAQAGDYQPAAVEAVTAILNEREQLPESAIEDNPEVETYGDTGGGTKVAGRQPWTDKIALLLKPVLQPVQGIQPNRWLNVLMILLTLRLIWLAYGAFRLCFLLIGCEDCEIDRYFWLALLNAPFVGLVLFLLLKQRALGWILLCCECVFMITNGLSQVYYYFKKNDPFDAGLWELWLFLPLIIRLILVIYLCRPDVAGIFGITPERKKKVITITAGLTLLYMLEQEILHG
;
A
#
# COMPACT_ATOMS: atom_id res chain seq x y z
N MET A 1 44.90 1.44 -21.42
CA MET A 1 43.68 1.17 -22.22
C MET A 1 42.71 2.30 -21.92
N HIS A 2 42.36 3.14 -22.90
CA HIS A 2 41.32 4.16 -22.72
C HIS A 2 39.95 3.48 -22.85
N PHE A 3 39.19 3.43 -21.76
CA PHE A 3 37.84 2.87 -21.77
C PHE A 3 36.88 3.91 -22.35
N ASN A 4 36.13 3.56 -23.40
CA ASN A 4 35.17 4.46 -24.03
C ASN A 4 33.80 4.31 -23.35
N PHE A 5 33.54 5.17 -22.36
CA PHE A 5 32.26 5.18 -21.62
C PHE A 5 31.07 5.55 -22.52
N HIS A 6 31.29 6.35 -23.56
CA HIS A 6 30.23 6.79 -24.45
C HIS A 6 29.63 5.63 -25.26
N GLU A 7 30.48 4.77 -25.83
CA GLU A 7 30.02 3.57 -26.54
C GLU A 7 29.30 2.58 -25.61
N ARG A 8 29.80 2.44 -24.37
CA ARG A 8 29.21 1.52 -23.40
C ARG A 8 27.80 1.94 -22.96
N TYR A 9 27.56 3.23 -22.80
CA TYR A 9 26.29 3.77 -22.29
C TYR A 9 25.30 4.17 -23.38
N LYS A 10 25.70 4.12 -24.66
CA LYS A 10 24.83 4.46 -25.78
C LYS A 10 23.55 3.61 -25.83
N ASP A 11 23.67 2.34 -25.45
CA ASP A 11 22.57 1.37 -25.46
C ASP A 11 21.70 1.41 -24.19
N TYR A 12 22.07 2.21 -23.19
CA TYR A 12 21.36 2.23 -21.90
C TYR A 12 20.07 3.02 -22.03
N SER A 13 19.06 2.59 -21.27
CA SER A 13 17.78 3.29 -21.22
C SER A 13 17.92 4.63 -20.47
N THR A 14 17.10 5.63 -20.81
CA THR A 14 17.07 6.94 -20.11
C THR A 14 16.94 6.83 -18.59
N PRO A 15 16.10 5.94 -18.00
CA PRO A 15 16.07 5.77 -16.55
C PRO A 15 17.36 5.18 -15.97
N GLU A 16 18.07 4.31 -16.68
CA GLU A 16 19.37 3.78 -16.22
C GLU A 16 20.46 4.86 -16.23
N LEU A 17 20.50 5.68 -17.28
CA LEU A 17 21.40 6.83 -17.36
C LEU A 17 21.15 7.81 -16.19
N LYS A 18 19.89 8.09 -15.87
CA LYS A 18 19.53 8.93 -14.71
C LYS A 18 19.92 8.30 -13.36
N LYS A 19 19.91 6.96 -13.23
CA LYS A 19 20.40 6.27 -12.03
C LYS A 19 21.90 6.46 -11.84
N ILE A 20 22.69 6.38 -12.92
CA ILE A 20 24.13 6.62 -12.87
C ILE A 20 24.43 8.05 -12.39
N LEU A 21 23.70 9.05 -12.88
CA LEU A 21 23.82 10.43 -12.40
C LEU A 21 23.43 10.59 -10.92
N ALA A 22 22.38 9.89 -10.46
CA ALA A 22 21.96 9.93 -9.06
C ALA A 22 23.02 9.33 -8.11
N GLN A 23 23.90 8.47 -8.62
CA GLN A 23 24.99 7.82 -7.89
C GLN A 23 26.36 8.34 -8.34
N ALA A 24 26.48 9.58 -8.81
CA ALA A 24 27.72 10.12 -9.40
C ALA A 24 28.98 9.96 -8.51
N GLY A 25 28.83 9.87 -7.18
CA GLY A 25 29.94 9.62 -6.25
C GLY A 25 30.58 8.23 -6.34
N ASP A 26 29.85 7.24 -6.88
CA ASP A 26 30.31 5.86 -7.03
C ASP A 26 30.96 5.58 -8.40
N TYR A 27 30.92 6.55 -9.32
CA TYR A 27 31.40 6.41 -10.70
C TYR A 27 32.61 7.30 -10.99
N GLN A 28 33.37 6.93 -12.02
CA GLN A 28 34.47 7.77 -12.51
C GLN A 28 33.91 9.05 -13.14
N PRO A 29 34.56 10.22 -12.97
CA PRO A 29 34.08 11.49 -13.54
C PRO A 29 33.83 11.43 -15.06
N ALA A 30 34.71 10.73 -15.80
CA ALA A 30 34.57 10.54 -17.24
C ALA A 30 33.31 9.73 -17.64
N ALA A 31 32.82 8.84 -16.76
CA ALA A 31 31.59 8.10 -16.98
C ALA A 31 30.36 9.00 -16.81
N VAL A 32 30.37 9.85 -15.77
CA VAL A 32 29.30 10.83 -15.49
C VAL A 32 29.19 11.86 -16.62
N GLU A 33 30.33 12.33 -17.13
CA GLU A 33 30.39 13.25 -18.27
C GLU A 33 29.81 12.62 -19.55
N ALA A 34 30.19 11.36 -19.86
CA ALA A 34 29.64 10.63 -21.00
C ALA A 34 28.12 10.42 -20.89
N VAL A 35 27.60 10.07 -19.71
CA VAL A 35 26.16 9.90 -19.47
C VAL A 35 25.41 11.23 -19.64
N THR A 36 26.01 12.34 -19.18
CA THR A 36 25.42 13.68 -19.33
C THR A 36 25.36 14.10 -20.80
N ALA A 37 26.42 13.84 -21.57
CA ALA A 37 26.46 14.09 -23.00
C ALA A 37 25.36 13.31 -23.76
N ILE A 38 25.22 12.00 -23.49
CA ILE A 38 24.19 11.15 -24.13
C ILE A 38 22.77 11.63 -23.78
N LEU A 39 22.52 12.04 -22.53
CA LEU A 39 21.19 12.55 -22.14
C LEU A 39 20.87 13.87 -22.84
N ASN A 40 21.83 14.78 -22.96
CA ASN A 40 21.65 16.04 -23.68
C ASN A 40 21.43 15.82 -25.19
N GLU A 41 22.13 14.86 -25.79
CA GLU A 41 21.91 14.47 -27.20
C GLU A 41 20.49 13.93 -27.42
N ARG A 42 19.96 13.14 -26.46
CA ARG A 42 18.60 12.59 -26.54
C ARG A 42 17.51 13.64 -26.31
N GLU A 43 17.75 14.63 -25.45
CA GLU A 43 16.76 15.68 -25.13
C GLU A 43 16.61 16.70 -26.27
N GLN A 44 17.58 16.80 -27.18
CA GLN A 44 17.52 17.62 -28.38
C GLN A 44 16.80 16.95 -29.56
N LEU A 45 16.44 15.66 -29.46
CA LEU A 45 15.68 14.97 -30.50
C LEU A 45 14.17 15.25 -30.31
N PRO A 46 13.44 15.63 -31.38
CA PRO A 46 12.02 15.93 -31.29
C PRO A 46 11.23 14.72 -30.75
N GLU A 47 10.31 15.01 -29.83
CA GLU A 47 9.51 14.13 -28.97
C GLU A 47 8.66 13.05 -29.72
N SER A 48 8.74 12.97 -31.06
CA SER A 48 7.96 12.07 -31.90
C SER A 48 8.61 10.70 -32.17
N ALA A 49 9.75 10.36 -31.55
CA ALA A 49 10.48 9.11 -31.81
C ALA A 49 10.68 8.20 -30.59
N ILE A 50 10.02 8.48 -29.46
CA ILE A 50 10.09 7.61 -28.28
C ILE A 50 9.05 6.49 -28.45
N GLU A 51 9.44 5.44 -29.17
CA GLU A 51 8.75 4.15 -29.13
C GLU A 51 8.76 3.62 -27.69
N ASP A 52 7.55 3.38 -27.18
CA ASP A 52 7.26 2.57 -26.01
C ASP A 52 7.93 1.19 -26.14
N ASN A 53 8.96 0.94 -25.33
CA ASN A 53 9.42 -0.43 -25.09
C ASN A 53 9.51 -0.68 -23.58
N PRO A 54 8.45 -1.21 -22.93
CA PRO A 54 8.44 -1.45 -21.50
C PRO A 54 8.86 -2.90 -21.19
N GLU A 55 10.05 -3.34 -21.62
CA GLU A 55 10.65 -4.58 -21.14
C GLU A 55 12.17 -4.42 -21.00
N VAL A 56 12.63 -3.97 -19.83
CA VAL A 56 14.00 -4.27 -19.38
C VAL A 56 13.95 -4.79 -17.96
N GLU A 57 14.16 -6.10 -17.89
CA GLU A 57 14.35 -6.89 -16.69
C GLU A 57 15.41 -6.29 -15.78
N THR A 58 15.03 -5.97 -14.55
CA THR A 58 15.96 -5.83 -13.44
C THR A 58 16.58 -7.19 -13.12
N TYR A 59 17.84 -7.41 -13.50
CA TYR A 59 18.71 -8.41 -12.87
C TYR A 59 20.07 -7.79 -12.53
N GLY A 60 20.24 -7.50 -11.24
CA GLY A 60 21.53 -7.21 -10.63
C GLY A 60 22.11 -8.49 -10.03
N ASP A 61 23.26 -8.88 -10.56
CA ASP A 61 24.46 -9.36 -9.87
C ASP A 61 24.32 -10.22 -8.60
N THR A 62 24.74 -11.49 -8.71
CA THR A 62 25.39 -12.21 -7.60
C THR A 62 26.34 -13.26 -8.18
N GLY A 63 27.60 -12.87 -8.34
CA GLY A 63 28.71 -13.82 -8.39
C GLY A 63 29.02 -14.40 -7.00
N GLY A 64 29.44 -15.68 -6.98
CA GLY A 64 30.22 -16.25 -5.88
C GLY A 64 29.54 -17.41 -5.15
N GLY A 65 29.95 -18.64 -5.47
CA GLY A 65 29.28 -19.87 -5.06
C GLY A 65 29.29 -20.21 -3.57
N THR A 66 28.29 -20.98 -3.15
CA THR A 66 28.48 -22.18 -2.34
C THR A 66 27.32 -23.13 -2.63
N LYS A 67 27.62 -24.34 -3.12
CA LYS A 67 26.64 -25.42 -3.28
C LYS A 67 26.23 -25.89 -1.88
N VAL A 68 25.04 -25.55 -1.42
CA VAL A 68 24.38 -26.24 -0.30
C VAL A 68 22.95 -26.58 -0.70
N ALA A 69 22.61 -27.83 -0.45
CA ALA A 69 21.49 -28.56 -1.01
C ALA A 69 20.10 -28.07 -0.54
N GLY A 70 19.15 -28.08 -1.49
CA GLY A 70 17.81 -28.64 -1.24
C GLY A 70 16.86 -27.91 -0.30
N ARG A 71 16.95 -26.59 -0.13
CA ARG A 71 15.89 -25.82 0.56
C ARG A 71 15.11 -24.93 -0.40
N GLN A 72 13.79 -25.00 -0.25
CA GLN A 72 12.80 -24.47 -1.17
C GLN A 72 12.95 -22.95 -1.38
N PRO A 73 13.08 -22.47 -2.64
CA PRO A 73 13.34 -21.06 -2.98
C PRO A 73 12.22 -20.09 -2.55
N TRP A 74 11.08 -20.61 -2.08
CA TRP A 74 9.97 -19.81 -1.56
C TRP A 74 10.17 -19.34 -0.12
N THR A 75 10.86 -20.12 0.71
CA THR A 75 11.03 -19.79 2.14
C THR A 75 11.95 -18.58 2.34
N ASP A 76 12.98 -18.44 1.52
CA ASP A 76 13.90 -17.29 1.56
C ASP A 76 13.24 -15.98 1.13
N LYS A 77 12.31 -16.04 0.16
CA LYS A 77 11.53 -14.86 -0.26
C LYS A 77 10.59 -14.37 0.84
N ILE A 78 9.96 -15.29 1.57
CA ILE A 78 9.05 -14.95 2.69
C ILE A 78 9.86 -14.41 3.87
N ALA A 79 11.01 -15.00 4.17
CA ALA A 79 11.90 -14.52 5.23
C ALA A 79 12.45 -13.10 4.95
N LEU A 80 12.72 -12.77 3.69
CA LEU A 80 13.13 -11.42 3.26
C LEU A 80 12.01 -10.38 3.43
N LEU A 81 10.74 -10.77 3.30
CA LEU A 81 9.59 -9.89 3.51
C LEU A 81 9.32 -9.60 5.00
N LEU A 82 9.70 -10.52 5.90
CA LEU A 82 9.46 -10.41 7.35
C LEU A 82 10.62 -9.76 8.13
N LYS A 83 11.86 -9.80 7.59
CA LYS A 83 13.03 -9.12 8.19
C LYS A 83 12.84 -7.63 8.56
N PRO A 84 12.14 -6.79 7.77
CA PRO A 84 11.97 -5.36 8.09
C PRO A 84 11.17 -5.09 9.36
N VAL A 85 10.35 -6.04 9.79
CA VAL A 85 9.52 -5.92 11.01
C VAL A 85 10.37 -6.07 12.28
N LEU A 86 11.51 -6.78 12.20
CA LEU A 86 12.31 -7.18 13.35
C LEU A 86 13.57 -6.33 13.57
N GLN A 87 13.98 -5.48 12.63
CA GLN A 87 15.19 -4.65 12.77
C GLN A 87 14.97 -3.21 12.32
N PRO A 88 14.76 -2.27 13.27
CA PRO A 88 14.59 -0.86 12.98
C PRO A 88 15.93 -0.13 13.06
N VAL A 89 16.93 -0.45 12.23
CA VAL A 89 18.19 0.31 12.21
C VAL A 89 18.71 0.50 10.79
N GLN A 90 18.62 1.76 10.34
CA GLN A 90 19.24 2.39 9.17
C GLN A 90 18.70 2.00 7.76
N GLY A 91 18.03 2.96 7.13
CA GLY A 91 17.59 2.88 5.72
C GLY A 91 16.30 2.10 5.52
N ILE A 92 15.18 2.55 6.12
CA ILE A 92 13.86 1.97 5.84
C ILE A 92 13.57 2.16 4.35
N GLN A 93 13.69 1.10 3.56
CA GLN A 93 13.28 1.10 2.15
C GLN A 93 11.75 1.20 2.10
N PRO A 94 11.16 2.37 1.76
CA PRO A 94 9.71 2.59 1.86
C PRO A 94 8.94 1.63 0.94
N ASN A 95 9.58 1.22 -0.16
CA ASN A 95 9.05 0.26 -1.11
C ASN A 95 8.75 -1.13 -0.51
N ARG A 96 9.55 -1.61 0.46
CA ARG A 96 9.32 -2.95 1.03
C ARG A 96 8.08 -2.99 1.91
N TRP A 97 7.87 -1.94 2.71
CA TRP A 97 6.69 -1.84 3.55
C TRP A 97 5.42 -1.57 2.73
N LEU A 98 5.54 -0.85 1.61
CA LEU A 98 4.45 -0.75 0.65
C LEU A 98 4.05 -2.13 0.12
N ASN A 99 5.00 -3.00 -0.23
CA ASN A 99 4.69 -4.37 -0.66
C ASN A 99 3.97 -5.18 0.42
N VAL A 100 4.39 -5.08 1.69
CA VAL A 100 3.69 -5.74 2.81
C VAL A 100 2.25 -5.23 2.93
N LEU A 101 2.05 -3.91 2.83
CA LEU A 101 0.72 -3.31 2.82
C LEU A 101 -0.13 -3.84 1.66
N MET A 102 0.44 -3.94 0.47
CA MET A 102 -0.25 -4.47 -0.71
C MET A 102 -0.66 -5.94 -0.53
N ILE A 103 0.20 -6.76 0.07
CA ILE A 103 -0.12 -8.16 0.38
C ILE A 103 -1.28 -8.23 1.38
N LEU A 104 -1.23 -7.43 2.45
CA LEU A 104 -2.29 -7.38 3.47
C LEU A 104 -3.63 -6.93 2.87
N LEU A 105 -3.62 -5.90 2.02
CA LEU A 105 -4.83 -5.43 1.33
C LEU A 105 -5.36 -6.45 0.32
N THR A 106 -4.48 -7.16 -0.39
CA THR A 106 -4.88 -8.24 -1.30
C THR A 106 -5.51 -9.40 -0.53
N LEU A 107 -4.91 -9.82 0.59
CA LEU A 107 -5.49 -10.85 1.45
C LEU A 107 -6.85 -10.43 2.00
N ARG A 108 -6.98 -9.16 2.42
CA ARG A 108 -8.25 -8.57 2.84
C ARG A 108 -9.29 -8.60 1.72
N LEU A 109 -8.91 -8.25 0.49
CA LEU A 109 -9.80 -8.28 -0.66
C LEU A 109 -10.29 -9.70 -0.96
N ILE A 110 -9.40 -10.71 -0.92
CA ILE A 110 -9.77 -12.12 -1.09
C ILE A 110 -10.78 -12.54 -0.02
N TRP A 111 -10.56 -12.16 1.24
CA TRP A 111 -11.48 -12.47 2.33
C TRP A 111 -12.85 -11.82 2.14
N LEU A 112 -12.90 -10.54 1.75
CA LEU A 112 -14.14 -9.83 1.45
C LEU A 112 -14.88 -10.44 0.25
N ALA A 113 -14.15 -10.79 -0.80
CA ALA A 113 -14.71 -11.44 -1.98
C ALA A 113 -15.31 -12.81 -1.65
N TYR A 114 -14.62 -13.60 -0.82
CA TYR A 114 -15.14 -14.88 -0.31
C TYR A 114 -16.42 -14.67 0.52
N GLY A 115 -16.43 -13.68 1.41
CA GLY A 115 -17.61 -13.30 2.18
C GLY A 115 -18.79 -12.92 1.29
N ALA A 116 -18.57 -12.03 0.32
CA ALA A 116 -19.59 -11.61 -0.64
C ALA A 116 -20.10 -12.79 -1.49
N PHE A 117 -19.21 -13.66 -1.97
CA PHE A 117 -19.57 -14.86 -2.73
C PHE A 117 -20.46 -15.81 -1.91
N ARG A 118 -20.09 -16.07 -0.65
CA ARG A 118 -20.91 -16.89 0.26
C ARG A 118 -22.29 -16.28 0.48
N LEU A 119 -22.36 -14.96 0.61
CA LEU A 119 -23.61 -14.23 0.85
C LEU A 119 -24.53 -14.27 -0.39
N CYS A 120 -23.95 -14.14 -1.59
CA CYS A 120 -24.68 -14.36 -2.85
C CYS A 120 -25.18 -15.81 -2.98
N PHE A 121 -24.36 -16.81 -2.63
CA PHE A 121 -24.77 -18.21 -2.68
C PHE A 121 -25.93 -18.52 -1.74
N LEU A 122 -25.91 -17.96 -0.52
CA LEU A 122 -27.02 -18.07 0.43
C LEU A 122 -28.29 -17.40 -0.10
N LEU A 123 -28.16 -16.25 -0.76
CA LEU A 123 -29.31 -15.54 -1.32
C LEU A 123 -29.97 -16.34 -2.46
N ILE A 124 -29.19 -16.96 -3.34
CA ILE A 124 -29.72 -17.77 -4.45
C ILE A 124 -30.50 -19.00 -3.94
N GLY A 125 -30.09 -19.56 -2.80
CA GLY A 125 -30.76 -20.70 -2.18
C GLY A 125 -31.97 -20.35 -1.30
N CYS A 126 -32.30 -19.08 -1.14
CA CYS A 126 -33.36 -18.62 -0.24
C CYS A 126 -34.55 -18.08 -1.05
N GLU A 127 -35.70 -18.74 -0.95
CA GLU A 127 -36.90 -18.37 -1.72
C GLU A 127 -37.54 -17.05 -1.22
N ASP A 128 -37.44 -16.75 0.08
CA ASP A 128 -38.13 -15.61 0.73
C ASP A 128 -37.18 -14.64 1.48
N CYS A 129 -35.90 -14.57 1.10
CA CYS A 129 -34.97 -13.66 1.78
C CYS A 129 -35.14 -12.20 1.31
N GLU A 130 -35.53 -11.31 2.22
CA GLU A 130 -35.53 -9.86 1.97
C GLU A 130 -34.08 -9.33 1.87
N ILE A 131 -33.80 -8.59 0.79
CA ILE A 131 -32.49 -7.98 0.58
C ILE A 131 -32.39 -6.70 1.42
N ASP A 132 -31.78 -6.80 2.59
CA ASP A 132 -31.53 -5.64 3.46
C ASP A 132 -30.41 -4.73 2.88
N ARG A 133 -30.39 -3.46 3.29
CA ARG A 133 -29.35 -2.48 3.00
C ARG A 133 -27.94 -2.99 3.33
N TYR A 134 -27.79 -3.80 4.38
CA TYR A 134 -26.51 -4.39 4.75
C TYR A 134 -25.97 -5.35 3.68
N PHE A 135 -26.86 -6.05 2.95
CA PHE A 135 -26.47 -6.90 1.83
C PHE A 135 -25.75 -6.07 0.75
N TRP A 136 -26.37 -4.96 0.34
CA TRP A 136 -25.81 -4.08 -0.69
C TRP A 136 -24.49 -3.45 -0.24
N LEU A 137 -24.38 -3.03 1.01
CA LEU A 137 -23.13 -2.51 1.57
C LEU A 137 -22.03 -3.57 1.57
N ALA A 138 -22.34 -4.81 1.97
CA ALA A 138 -21.38 -5.91 1.94
C ALA A 138 -20.92 -6.23 0.51
N LEU A 139 -21.85 -6.26 -0.45
CA LEU A 139 -21.55 -6.54 -1.85
C LEU A 139 -20.71 -5.43 -2.49
N LEU A 140 -21.01 -4.15 -2.20
CA LEU A 140 -20.27 -2.99 -2.73
C LEU A 140 -18.88 -2.81 -2.08
N ASN A 141 -18.67 -3.38 -0.89
CA ASN A 141 -17.40 -3.26 -0.20
C ASN A 141 -16.24 -3.94 -0.95
N ALA A 142 -16.49 -5.10 -1.57
CA ALA A 142 -15.47 -5.81 -2.34
C ALA A 142 -14.92 -4.99 -3.55
N PRO A 143 -15.76 -4.46 -4.47
CA PRO A 143 -15.26 -3.62 -5.55
C PRO A 143 -14.66 -2.30 -5.05
N PHE A 144 -15.15 -1.74 -3.94
CA PHE A 144 -14.53 -0.56 -3.32
C PHE A 144 -13.09 -0.84 -2.89
N VAL A 145 -12.83 -1.93 -2.16
CA VAL A 145 -11.47 -2.32 -1.76
C VAL A 145 -10.61 -2.66 -2.97
N GLY A 146 -11.18 -3.29 -4.00
CA GLY A 146 -10.49 -3.53 -5.28
C GLY A 146 -10.06 -2.23 -5.96
N LEU A 147 -10.91 -1.21 -5.98
CA LEU A 147 -10.59 0.12 -6.51
C LEU A 147 -9.47 0.80 -5.71
N VAL A 148 -9.51 0.73 -4.38
CA VAL A 148 -8.46 1.26 -3.52
C VAL A 148 -7.12 0.58 -3.81
N LEU A 149 -7.10 -0.75 -3.90
CA LEU A 149 -5.91 -1.52 -4.24
C LEU A 149 -5.36 -1.14 -5.62
N PHE A 150 -6.22 -1.02 -6.62
CA PHE A 150 -5.85 -0.59 -7.97
C PHE A 150 -5.23 0.82 -7.99
N LEU A 151 -5.83 1.78 -7.26
CA LEU A 151 -5.31 3.14 -7.16
C LEU A 151 -3.98 3.21 -6.41
N LEU A 152 -3.78 2.36 -5.39
CA LEU A 152 -2.52 2.23 -4.68
C LEU A 152 -1.41 1.63 -5.55
N LEU A 153 -1.72 0.61 -6.36
CA LEU A 153 -0.78 0.06 -7.36
C LEU A 153 -0.35 1.12 -8.38
N LYS A 154 -1.30 1.96 -8.82
CA LYS A 154 -1.02 3.10 -9.71
C LYS A 154 -0.40 4.31 -9.00
N GLN A 155 -0.07 4.18 -7.70
CA GLN A 155 0.54 5.23 -6.87
C GLN A 155 -0.23 6.57 -6.95
N ARG A 156 -1.55 6.52 -7.12
CA ARG A 156 -2.38 7.73 -7.20
C ARG A 156 -2.70 8.23 -5.79
N ALA A 157 -2.62 9.56 -5.61
CA ALA A 157 -3.01 10.24 -4.38
C ALA A 157 -4.40 9.82 -3.85
N LEU A 158 -5.35 9.54 -4.75
CA LEU A 158 -6.70 9.10 -4.40
C LEU A 158 -6.72 7.76 -3.66
N GLY A 159 -5.86 6.80 -4.02
CA GLY A 159 -5.81 5.49 -3.34
C GLY A 159 -5.37 5.64 -1.89
N TRP A 160 -4.38 6.50 -1.64
CA TRP A 160 -3.96 6.85 -0.28
C TRP A 160 -5.07 7.53 0.52
N ILE A 161 -5.76 8.50 -0.09
CA ILE A 161 -6.86 9.24 0.56
C ILE A 161 -7.99 8.28 0.94
N LEU A 162 -8.46 7.45 0.00
CA LEU A 162 -9.55 6.50 0.24
C LEU A 162 -9.19 5.49 1.32
N LEU A 163 -7.98 4.92 1.29
CA LEU A 163 -7.52 3.99 2.32
C LEU A 163 -7.43 4.67 3.69
N CYS A 164 -6.91 5.90 3.75
CA CYS A 164 -6.83 6.67 4.99
C CYS A 164 -8.23 6.96 5.54
N CYS A 165 -9.15 7.41 4.69
CA CYS A 165 -10.53 7.67 5.06
C CYS A 165 -11.21 6.40 5.61
N GLU A 166 -11.06 5.28 4.91
CA GLU A 166 -11.62 4.00 5.34
C GLU A 166 -11.07 3.57 6.71
N CYS A 167 -9.76 3.69 6.93
CA CYS A 167 -9.16 3.32 8.21
C CYS A 167 -9.65 4.22 9.35
N VAL A 168 -9.72 5.54 9.13
CA VAL A 168 -10.24 6.49 10.12
C VAL A 168 -11.70 6.20 10.44
N PHE A 169 -12.54 6.02 9.42
CA PHE A 169 -13.95 5.67 9.57
C PHE A 169 -14.15 4.37 10.37
N MET A 170 -13.33 3.36 10.08
CA MET A 170 -13.42 2.07 10.77
C MET A 170 -12.89 2.14 12.22
N ILE A 171 -11.91 3.00 12.50
CA ILE A 171 -11.41 3.24 13.86
C ILE A 171 -12.51 3.91 14.69
N THR A 172 -13.08 4.99 14.17
CA THR A 172 -14.13 5.73 14.88
C THR A 172 -15.35 4.83 15.07
N ASN A 173 -15.82 4.12 14.04
CA ASN A 173 -16.94 3.17 14.18
C ASN A 173 -16.64 2.05 15.20
N GLY A 174 -15.43 1.49 15.20
CA GLY A 174 -15.07 0.48 16.19
C GLY A 174 -14.99 1.04 17.61
N LEU A 175 -14.52 2.28 17.81
CA LEU A 175 -14.58 2.96 19.11
C LEU A 175 -16.01 3.15 19.59
N SER A 176 -16.93 3.47 18.68
CA SER A 176 -18.37 3.54 18.97
C SER A 176 -18.92 2.21 19.45
N GLN A 177 -18.62 1.12 18.73
CA GLN A 177 -19.05 -0.23 19.13
C GLN A 177 -18.50 -0.62 20.50
N VAL A 178 -17.23 -0.33 20.76
CA VAL A 178 -16.59 -0.56 22.07
C VAL A 178 -17.32 0.25 23.16
N TYR A 179 -17.60 1.53 22.91
CA TYR A 179 -18.35 2.38 23.83
C TYR A 179 -19.76 1.83 24.12
N TYR A 180 -20.52 1.48 23.09
CA TYR A 180 -21.86 0.90 23.24
C TYR A 180 -21.84 -0.46 23.94
N TYR A 181 -20.83 -1.28 23.68
CA TYR A 181 -20.64 -2.55 24.36
C TYR A 181 -20.45 -2.35 25.87
N PHE A 182 -19.54 -1.46 26.28
CA PHE A 182 -19.34 -1.14 27.71
C PHE A 182 -20.51 -0.38 28.35
N LYS A 183 -21.31 0.34 27.56
CA LYS A 183 -22.53 0.98 28.06
C LYS A 183 -23.63 -0.04 28.41
N LYS A 184 -23.71 -1.15 27.65
CA LYS A 184 -24.76 -2.17 27.83
C LYS A 184 -24.35 -3.35 28.71
N ASN A 185 -23.06 -3.68 28.74
CA ASN A 185 -22.52 -4.81 29.49
C ASN A 185 -21.66 -4.34 30.66
N ASP A 186 -21.63 -5.13 31.73
CA ASP A 186 -20.76 -4.86 32.86
C ASP A 186 -19.29 -5.08 32.42
N PRO A 187 -18.38 -4.09 32.55
CA PRO A 187 -17.00 -4.21 32.08
C PRO A 187 -16.22 -5.37 32.69
N PHE A 188 -16.66 -5.89 33.84
CA PHE A 188 -16.02 -7.01 34.53
C PHE A 188 -16.39 -8.40 33.97
N ASP A 189 -17.42 -8.48 33.14
CA ASP A 189 -17.86 -9.74 32.52
C ASP A 189 -17.31 -9.94 31.09
N ALA A 190 -16.47 -8.99 30.62
CA ALA A 190 -15.80 -9.09 29.33
C ALA A 190 -14.75 -10.20 29.37
N GLY A 191 -15.02 -11.30 28.67
CA GLY A 191 -14.08 -12.41 28.49
C GLY A 191 -12.89 -12.09 27.58
N LEU A 192 -12.14 -13.15 27.23
CA LEU A 192 -11.05 -13.06 26.25
C LEU A 192 -11.55 -12.87 24.81
N TRP A 193 -12.85 -13.10 24.55
CA TRP A 193 -13.43 -12.99 23.21
C TRP A 193 -13.53 -11.52 22.75
N GLU A 194 -13.63 -10.60 23.70
CA GLU A 194 -13.77 -9.17 23.52
C GLU A 194 -12.45 -8.54 23.04
N LEU A 195 -11.31 -9.20 23.30
CA LEU A 195 -10.01 -8.80 22.73
C LEU A 195 -10.03 -8.79 21.19
N TRP A 196 -10.88 -9.62 20.57
CA TRP A 196 -11.05 -9.63 19.12
C TRP A 196 -11.69 -8.34 18.57
N LEU A 197 -12.38 -7.55 19.41
CA LEU A 197 -12.89 -6.23 19.01
C LEU A 197 -11.77 -5.19 18.89
N PHE A 198 -10.74 -5.28 19.73
CA PHE A 198 -9.64 -4.32 19.79
C PHE A 198 -8.55 -4.60 18.74
N LEU A 199 -8.30 -5.86 18.41
CA LEU A 199 -7.28 -6.24 17.42
C LEU A 199 -7.41 -5.49 16.07
N PRO A 200 -8.59 -5.45 15.41
CA PRO A 200 -8.74 -4.71 14.15
C PRO A 200 -8.59 -3.19 14.33
N LEU A 201 -8.95 -2.64 15.49
CA LEU A 201 -8.72 -1.22 15.80
C LEU A 201 -7.23 -0.91 15.86
N ILE A 202 -6.45 -1.74 16.57
CA ILE A 202 -4.99 -1.57 16.69
C ILE A 202 -4.32 -1.68 15.32
N ILE A 203 -4.69 -2.68 14.52
CA ILE A 203 -4.13 -2.87 13.17
C ILE A 203 -4.41 -1.64 12.29
N ARG A 204 -5.63 -1.11 12.31
CA ARG A 204 -6.00 0.09 11.54
C ARG A 204 -5.29 1.34 12.04
N LEU A 205 -5.12 1.48 13.37
CA LEU A 205 -4.38 2.60 13.96
C LEU A 205 -2.92 2.58 13.51
N ILE A 206 -2.26 1.42 13.58
CA ILE A 206 -0.90 1.21 13.07
C ILE A 206 -0.84 1.58 11.59
N LEU A 207 -1.83 1.17 10.80
CA LEU A 207 -1.90 1.47 9.37
C LEU A 207 -2.04 2.98 9.09
N VAL A 208 -2.89 3.70 9.84
CA VAL A 208 -3.01 5.16 9.71
C VAL A 208 -1.69 5.85 10.07
N ILE A 209 -1.06 5.45 11.18
CA ILE A 209 0.25 5.99 11.59
C ILE A 209 1.30 5.74 10.50
N TYR A 210 1.32 4.54 9.93
CA TYR A 210 2.22 4.17 8.84
C TYR A 210 1.97 5.00 7.57
N LEU A 211 0.71 5.14 7.14
CA LEU A 211 0.31 5.96 5.99
C LEU A 211 0.66 7.43 6.18
N CYS A 212 0.62 7.93 7.41
CA CYS A 212 0.95 9.31 7.74
C CYS A 212 2.45 9.62 7.68
N ARG A 213 3.34 8.61 7.68
CA ARG A 213 4.79 8.83 7.57
C ARG A 213 5.12 9.68 6.32
N PRO A 214 6.06 10.65 6.44
CA PRO A 214 6.41 11.53 5.33
C PRO A 214 6.90 10.73 4.11
N ASP A 215 7.72 9.70 4.32
CA ASP A 215 8.29 8.87 3.26
C ASP A 215 7.20 8.15 2.45
N VAL A 216 6.21 7.56 3.13
CA VAL A 216 5.12 6.82 2.48
C VAL A 216 4.22 7.76 1.71
N ALA A 217 3.83 8.87 2.33
CA ALA A 217 2.95 9.82 1.68
C ALA A 217 3.63 10.59 0.52
N GLY A 218 4.96 10.73 0.58
CA GLY A 218 5.77 11.29 -0.49
C GLY A 218 5.66 10.47 -1.78
N ILE A 219 5.59 9.14 -1.68
CA ILE A 219 5.37 8.24 -2.84
C ILE A 219 4.06 8.59 -3.57
N PHE A 220 3.02 8.98 -2.83
CA PHE A 220 1.70 9.32 -3.38
C PHE A 220 1.54 10.81 -3.71
N GLY A 221 2.59 11.63 -3.55
CA GLY A 221 2.55 13.07 -3.77
C GLY A 221 1.63 13.83 -2.81
N ILE A 222 1.44 13.33 -1.58
CA ILE A 222 0.55 13.94 -0.58
C ILE A 222 1.32 14.94 0.30
N THR A 223 0.93 16.21 0.23
CA THR A 223 1.47 17.27 1.09
C THR A 223 0.99 17.12 2.54
N PRO A 224 1.79 17.56 3.56
CA PRO A 224 1.41 17.44 4.97
C PRO A 224 0.11 18.17 5.31
N GLU A 225 -0.17 19.29 4.66
CA GLU A 225 -1.44 20.02 4.82
C GLU A 225 -2.64 19.20 4.36
N ARG A 226 -2.50 18.50 3.22
CA ARG A 226 -3.55 17.64 2.67
C ARG A 226 -3.82 16.46 3.59
N LYS A 227 -2.80 15.88 4.23
CA LYS A 227 -2.96 14.82 5.25
C LYS A 227 -3.86 15.28 6.40
N LYS A 228 -3.52 16.42 7.00
CA LYS A 228 -4.28 16.98 8.14
C LYS A 228 -5.74 17.23 7.74
N LYS A 229 -5.96 17.86 6.57
CA LYS A 229 -7.32 18.10 6.04
C LYS A 229 -8.12 16.82 5.88
N VAL A 230 -7.56 15.78 5.25
CA VAL A 230 -8.24 14.50 5.04
C VAL A 230 -8.62 13.85 6.37
N ILE A 231 -7.68 13.78 7.33
CA ILE A 231 -7.95 13.15 8.64
C ILE A 231 -9.02 13.92 9.41
N THR A 232 -8.92 15.25 9.47
CA THR A 232 -9.88 16.09 10.21
C THR A 232 -11.28 16.03 9.59
N ILE A 233 -11.38 16.11 8.26
CA ILE A 233 -12.68 16.04 7.55
C ILE A 233 -13.31 14.66 7.77
N THR A 234 -12.57 13.58 7.58
CA THR A 234 -13.12 12.23 7.75
C THR A 234 -13.50 11.95 9.20
N ALA A 235 -12.67 12.34 10.17
CA ALA A 235 -13.00 12.20 11.59
C ALA A 235 -14.26 12.99 11.95
N GLY A 236 -14.36 14.25 11.51
CA GLY A 236 -15.54 15.09 11.74
C GLY A 236 -16.82 14.53 11.11
N LEU A 237 -16.76 14.10 9.84
CA LEU A 237 -17.90 13.47 9.16
C LEU A 237 -18.34 12.18 9.85
N THR A 238 -17.39 11.37 10.33
CA THR A 238 -17.74 10.11 11.00
C THR A 238 -18.34 10.35 12.38
N LEU A 239 -17.86 11.35 13.12
CA LEU A 239 -18.47 11.76 14.39
C LEU A 239 -19.89 12.28 14.19
N LEU A 240 -20.11 13.10 13.16
CA LEU A 240 -21.45 13.59 12.82
C LEU A 240 -22.40 12.43 12.49
N TYR A 241 -21.95 11.47 11.68
CA TYR A 241 -22.70 10.26 11.37
C TYR A 241 -23.07 9.47 12.63
N MET A 242 -22.14 9.34 13.60
CA MET A 242 -22.45 8.67 14.86
C MET A 242 -23.47 9.41 15.71
N LEU A 243 -23.38 10.74 15.79
CA LEU A 243 -24.35 11.55 16.53
C LEU A 243 -25.75 11.40 15.94
N GLU A 244 -25.86 11.36 14.61
CA GLU A 244 -27.13 11.10 13.92
C GLU A 244 -27.70 9.72 14.28
N GLN A 245 -26.86 8.67 14.30
CA GLN A 245 -27.27 7.33 14.70
C GLN A 245 -27.73 7.27 16.17
N GLU A 246 -27.06 8.00 17.07
CA GLU A 246 -27.45 8.06 18.49
C GLU A 246 -28.81 8.76 18.67
N ILE A 247 -29.08 9.83 17.92
CA ILE A 247 -30.37 10.55 17.97
C ILE A 247 -31.52 9.70 17.41
N LEU A 248 -31.27 8.88 16.38
CA LEU A 248 -32.29 8.03 15.78
C LEU A 248 -32.65 6.80 16.63
N HIS A 249 -31.79 6.40 17.56
CA HIS A 249 -31.94 5.16 18.33
C HIS A 249 -32.00 5.34 19.85
N GLY A 250 -31.77 6.55 20.37
CA GLY A 250 -31.91 6.91 21.79
C GLY A 250 -33.28 7.49 22.10
#